data_AF-A0A4U2CR50-F1
#
_entry.id   AF-A0A4U2CR50-F1
#
_cell.length_a   1.000
_cell.length_b   1.000
_cell.length_c   1.000
_cell.angle_alpha   90.00
_cell.angle_beta   90.00
_cell.angle_gamma   90.00
#
_symmetry.space_group_name_H-M   'P 1'
#
loop_
_entity.id
_entity.type
_entity.pdbx_description
1 polymer ?
#
loop_
_entity_poly.entity_id
_entity_poly.type
_entity_poly.pdbx_seq_one_letter_code
_entity_poly.pdbx_strand_id
1 'polypeptide(L)'
;ITGTNGDLTIDANGHWVFTANSAFNQLNVGDKVEETFTVSSIDGTTSTVKVTINGTNDAATVSSTTVAIDETDKAVTTSGTLTSTDVDNQDNAFTPDSITGTNGDLTIDANGHW
;
A
#
# COMPACT_ATOMS: atom_id res chain seq x y z
N ILE A 1 -17.40 10.06 20.72
CA ILE A 1 -17.02 11.33 20.05
C ILE A 1 -16.62 10.95 18.64
N THR A 2 -17.42 11.36 17.67
CA THR A 2 -17.16 11.01 16.26
C THR A 2 -16.10 11.92 15.68
N GLY A 3 -15.10 11.33 15.04
CA GLY A 3 -14.01 12.03 14.37
C GLY A 3 -14.00 11.77 12.86
N THR A 4 -13.10 12.45 12.17
CA THR A 4 -12.85 12.32 10.73
C THR A 4 -12.05 11.07 10.41
N ASN A 5 -11.11 10.66 11.28
CA ASN A 5 -10.24 9.50 11.08
C ASN A 5 -10.68 8.28 11.91
N GLY A 6 -11.64 8.46 12.82
CA GLY A 6 -12.16 7.42 13.68
C GLY A 6 -12.94 7.99 14.86
N ASP A 7 -13.46 7.09 15.68
CA ASP A 7 -14.30 7.45 16.82
C ASP A 7 -13.56 7.21 18.13
N LEU A 8 -13.72 8.15 19.07
CA LEU A 8 -13.20 8.02 20.43
C LEU A 8 -14.34 7.81 21.43
N THR A 9 -14.26 6.74 22.20
CA THR A 9 -15.09 6.51 23.39
C THR A 9 -14.26 6.74 24.64
N ILE A 10 -14.86 7.29 25.69
CA ILE A 10 -14.23 7.49 27.00
C ILE A 10 -15.22 7.15 28.11
N ASP A 11 -14.78 6.40 29.13
CA ASP A 11 -15.59 6.04 30.29
C ASP A 11 -15.45 7.04 31.45
N ALA A 12 -16.25 6.85 32.50
CA ALA A 12 -16.25 7.73 33.68
C ALA A 12 -14.93 7.69 34.50
N ASN A 13 -14.09 6.66 34.30
CA ASN A 13 -12.77 6.55 34.92
C ASN A 13 -11.67 7.17 34.04
N GLY A 14 -12.01 7.67 32.85
CA GLY A 14 -11.09 8.24 31.88
C GLY A 14 -10.42 7.21 30.97
N HIS A 15 -10.85 5.94 30.98
CA HIS A 15 -10.36 4.98 29.99
C HIS A 15 -10.96 5.31 28.64
N TRP A 16 -10.09 5.49 27.65
CA TRP A 16 -10.51 5.81 26.30
C TRP A 16 -10.07 4.74 25.30
N VAL A 17 -10.86 4.60 24.24
CA VAL A 17 -10.58 3.74 23.10
C VAL A 17 -10.82 4.57 21.85
N PHE A 18 -9.85 4.57 20.94
CA PHE A 18 -9.99 5.11 19.60
C PHE A 18 -10.14 3.94 18.60
N THR A 19 -11.13 4.03 17.72
CA THR A 19 -11.34 3.08 16.63
C THR A 19 -11.23 3.82 15.30
N ALA A 20 -10.18 3.53 14.55
CA ALA A 20 -9.96 4.12 13.23
C ALA A 20 -11.08 3.70 12.25
N ASN A 21 -11.47 4.58 11.33
CA ASN A 21 -12.55 4.30 10.37
C ASN A 21 -12.08 3.61 9.08
N SER A 22 -10.77 3.47 8.91
CA SER A 22 -10.16 2.79 7.76
C SER A 22 -8.79 2.24 8.15
N ALA A 23 -8.16 1.51 7.23
CA ALA A 23 -6.82 0.94 7.43
C ALA A 23 -5.69 1.94 7.17
N PHE A 24 -5.98 3.05 6.48
CA PHE A 24 -5.00 4.09 6.12
C PHE A 24 -3.82 3.60 5.24
N ASN A 25 -4.04 2.57 4.40
CA ASN A 25 -3.03 2.00 3.48
C ASN A 25 -2.45 3.01 2.47
N GLN A 26 -2.99 4.22 2.37
CA GLN A 26 -2.44 5.29 1.55
C GLN A 26 -1.29 6.05 2.24
N LEU A 27 -1.06 5.82 3.55
CA LEU A 27 -0.03 6.52 4.31
C LEU A 27 1.29 5.74 4.27
N ASN A 28 2.29 6.31 3.61
CA ASN A 28 3.62 5.72 3.55
C ASN A 28 4.46 6.07 4.80
N VAL A 29 5.67 5.54 4.89
CA VAL A 29 6.68 5.92 5.90
C VAL A 29 6.92 7.43 5.85
N GLY A 30 6.64 8.09 6.96
CA GLY A 30 6.78 9.54 7.11
C GLY A 30 5.47 10.30 6.93
N ASP A 31 4.47 9.69 6.31
CA ASP A 31 3.11 10.21 6.28
C ASP A 31 2.41 9.98 7.62
N LYS A 32 1.46 10.87 7.93
CA LYS A 32 0.60 10.72 9.10
C LYS A 32 -0.68 11.51 8.94
N VAL A 33 -1.71 11.05 9.64
CA VAL A 33 -2.88 11.86 9.97
C VAL A 33 -2.96 12.05 11.47
N GLU A 34 -3.42 13.21 11.88
CA GLU A 34 -3.58 13.57 13.28
C GLU A 34 -5.01 14.02 13.53
N GLU A 35 -5.55 13.66 14.68
CA GLU A 35 -6.86 14.09 15.12
C GLU A 35 -6.83 14.40 16.61
N THR A 36 -7.54 15.46 17.03
CA THR A 36 -7.61 15.87 18.43
C THR A 36 -9.06 15.88 18.89
N PHE A 37 -9.33 15.13 19.97
CA PHE A 37 -10.63 15.01 20.59
C PHE A 37 -10.66 15.83 21.88
N THR A 38 -11.65 16.71 22.03
CA THR A 38 -11.91 17.39 23.30
C THR A 38 -12.81 16.52 24.17
N VAL A 39 -12.37 16.26 25.40
CA VAL A 39 -13.12 15.53 26.44
C VAL A 39 -13.42 16.46 27.61
N SER A 40 -14.49 16.21 28.35
CA SER A 40 -14.87 17.01 29.52
C SER A 40 -15.12 16.13 30.73
N SER A 41 -14.65 16.56 31.91
CA SER A 41 -15.05 15.99 33.19
C SER A 41 -16.44 16.47 33.62
N ILE A 42 -16.96 15.86 34.69
CA ILE A 42 -18.32 16.14 35.19
C ILE A 42 -18.52 17.58 35.69
N ASP A 43 -17.44 18.23 36.14
CA ASP A 43 -17.42 19.64 36.54
C ASP A 43 -17.32 20.61 35.35
N GLY A 44 -17.24 20.09 34.11
CA GLY A 44 -17.13 20.87 32.88
C GLY A 44 -15.69 21.22 32.49
N THR A 45 -14.67 20.82 33.26
CA THR A 45 -13.27 21.06 32.88
C THR A 45 -12.94 20.25 31.63
N THR A 46 -12.36 20.90 30.61
CA THR A 46 -12.00 20.25 29.34
C THR A 46 -10.53 19.85 29.28
N SER A 47 -10.26 18.73 28.62
CA SER A 47 -8.91 18.30 28.22
C SER A 47 -8.95 17.75 26.79
N THR A 48 -7.80 17.36 26.23
CA THR A 48 -7.70 16.82 24.88
C THR A 48 -6.99 15.48 24.84
N VAL A 49 -7.41 14.65 23.88
CA VAL A 49 -6.70 13.43 23.46
C VAL A 49 -6.29 13.63 22.01
N LYS A 50 -4.97 13.62 21.75
CA LYS A 50 -4.43 13.68 20.39
C LYS A 50 -4.08 12.26 19.93
N VAL A 51 -4.66 11.83 18.82
CA VAL A 51 -4.36 10.58 18.15
C VAL A 51 -3.54 10.89 16.89
N THR A 52 -2.46 10.15 16.70
CA THR A 52 -1.63 10.19 15.49
C THR A 52 -1.60 8.80 14.89
N ILE A 53 -2.02 8.68 13.62
CA ILE A 53 -1.90 7.45 12.83
C ILE A 53 -0.69 7.66 11.91
N ASN A 54 0.37 6.89 12.12
CA ASN A 54 1.58 6.96 11.31
C ASN A 54 1.48 5.92 10.19
N GLY A 55 1.92 6.31 9.00
CA GLY A 55 1.99 5.42 7.86
C GLY A 55 3.11 4.39 7.94
N THR A 56 2.95 3.34 7.15
CA THR A 56 3.93 2.26 6.93
C THR A 56 3.87 1.88 5.47
N ASN A 57 5.01 1.53 4.87
CA ASN A 57 5.06 1.09 3.49
C ASN A 57 4.29 -0.23 3.33
N ASP A 58 3.28 -0.25 2.46
CA ASP A 58 2.69 -1.48 1.94
C ASP A 58 3.65 -2.15 0.94
N ALA A 59 3.60 -3.47 0.78
CA ALA A 59 4.52 -4.14 -0.15
C ALA A 59 3.93 -4.13 -1.58
N ALA A 60 4.73 -3.69 -2.55
CA ALA A 60 4.38 -3.82 -3.96
C ALA A 60 4.01 -5.26 -4.35
N THR A 61 2.97 -5.40 -5.17
CA THR A 61 2.50 -6.66 -5.74
C THR A 61 2.86 -6.73 -7.22
N VAL A 62 3.62 -7.77 -7.61
CA VAL A 62 4.03 -8.02 -8.99
C VAL A 62 3.21 -9.17 -9.59
N SER A 63 2.71 -9.01 -10.80
CA SER A 63 1.98 -10.07 -11.52
C SER A 63 2.88 -11.23 -11.94
N SER A 64 2.27 -12.36 -12.31
CA SER A 64 2.98 -13.48 -12.94
C SER A 64 2.29 -13.90 -14.23
N THR A 65 3.04 -14.53 -15.13
CA THR A 65 2.52 -15.05 -16.39
C THR A 65 3.20 -16.36 -16.76
N THR A 66 2.50 -17.19 -17.52
CA THR A 66 3.02 -18.44 -18.09
C THR A 66 2.45 -18.56 -19.50
N VAL A 67 3.34 -18.71 -20.48
CA VAL A 67 2.97 -18.82 -21.89
C VAL A 67 3.51 -20.14 -22.43
N ALA A 68 2.64 -20.87 -23.13
CA ALA A 68 3.02 -22.04 -23.93
C ALA A 68 3.09 -21.64 -25.40
N ILE A 69 4.12 -22.10 -26.09
CA ILE A 69 4.31 -21.88 -27.54
C ILE A 69 4.57 -23.22 -28.21
N ASP A 70 3.97 -23.41 -29.38
CA ASP A 70 4.16 -24.61 -30.21
C ASP A 70 5.33 -24.41 -31.18
N GLU A 71 6.03 -25.49 -31.53
CA GLU A 71 7.10 -25.46 -32.52
C GLU A 71 6.53 -25.21 -33.94
N THR A 72 7.31 -24.52 -34.78
CA THR A 72 6.88 -24.12 -36.14
C THR A 72 7.94 -24.38 -37.21
N ASP A 73 8.85 -25.33 -36.99
CA ASP A 73 10.07 -25.53 -37.81
C ASP A 73 10.93 -24.25 -38.00
N LYS A 74 10.69 -23.22 -37.19
CA LYS A 74 11.33 -21.89 -37.20
C LYS A 74 11.52 -21.38 -35.76
N ALA A 75 12.35 -20.36 -35.60
CA ALA A 75 12.46 -19.64 -34.34
C ALA A 75 11.10 -19.02 -33.98
N VAL A 76 10.69 -19.21 -32.73
CA VAL A 76 9.43 -18.72 -32.16
C VAL A 76 9.72 -17.57 -31.20
N THR A 77 8.82 -16.59 -31.17
CA THR A 77 8.87 -15.47 -30.24
C THR A 77 7.52 -15.31 -29.57
N THR A 78 7.53 -14.79 -28.34
CA THR A 78 6.34 -14.40 -27.60
C THR A 78 6.66 -13.10 -26.87
N SER A 79 5.62 -12.36 -26.49
CA SER A 79 5.74 -11.17 -25.68
C SER A 79 4.59 -11.05 -24.70
N GLY A 80 4.75 -10.17 -23.72
CA GLY A 80 3.70 -9.87 -22.75
C GLY A 80 3.99 -8.64 -21.93
N THR A 81 3.23 -8.49 -20.85
CA THR A 81 3.39 -7.37 -19.92
C THR A 81 3.19 -7.88 -18.50
N LEU A 82 4.12 -7.59 -17.61
CA LEU A 82 3.96 -7.72 -16.17
C LEU A 82 3.53 -6.38 -15.59
N THR A 83 2.69 -6.42 -14.56
CA THR A 83 2.28 -5.22 -13.80
C THR A 83 2.86 -5.26 -12.39
N SER A 84 3.19 -4.09 -11.86
CA SER A 84 3.55 -3.88 -10.45
C SER A 84 2.67 -2.79 -9.87
N THR A 85 2.08 -3.04 -8.70
CA THR A 85 1.18 -2.09 -8.03
C THR A 85 1.51 -2.01 -6.55
N ASP A 86 1.56 -0.79 -6.04
CA ASP A 86 1.74 -0.47 -4.62
C ASP A 86 0.79 0.70 -4.29
N VAL A 87 0.16 0.63 -3.13
CA VAL A 87 -0.99 1.48 -2.77
C VAL A 87 -0.55 2.85 -2.25
N ASP A 88 0.60 2.93 -1.62
CA ASP A 88 1.20 4.14 -1.05
C ASP A 88 2.52 4.55 -1.72
N ASN A 89 3.02 3.75 -2.68
CA ASN A 89 4.12 4.11 -3.58
C ASN A 89 3.65 4.17 -5.04
N GLN A 90 3.68 5.35 -5.66
CA GLN A 90 3.39 5.46 -7.10
C GLN A 90 4.53 4.98 -8.00
N ASP A 91 5.76 4.93 -7.49
CA ASP A 91 6.95 4.58 -8.27
C ASP A 91 7.22 3.07 -8.21
N ASN A 92 6.44 2.30 -8.97
CA ASN A 92 6.59 0.83 -9.09
C ASN A 92 7.11 0.41 -10.46
N ALA A 93 8.17 1.07 -10.93
CA ALA A 93 8.80 0.70 -12.19
C ALA A 93 9.56 -0.64 -12.07
N PHE A 94 9.58 -1.40 -13.16
CA PHE A 94 10.48 -2.54 -13.27
C PHE A 94 11.91 -2.03 -13.48
N THR A 95 12.90 -2.78 -12.99
CA THR A 95 14.29 -2.57 -13.41
C THR A 95 14.48 -3.29 -14.75
N PRO A 96 14.80 -2.58 -15.84
CA PRO A 96 15.04 -3.23 -17.12
C PRO A 96 16.17 -4.26 -17.02
N ASP A 97 15.97 -5.43 -17.61
CA ASP A 97 16.95 -6.51 -17.56
C ASP A 97 16.90 -7.36 -18.84
N SER A 98 17.99 -8.08 -19.10
CA SER A 98 18.11 -9.05 -20.18
C SER A 98 18.73 -10.33 -19.65
N ILE A 99 17.96 -11.41 -19.70
CA ILE A 99 18.32 -12.72 -19.20
C ILE A 99 18.59 -13.62 -20.40
N THR A 100 19.85 -13.99 -20.59
CA THR A 100 20.25 -14.97 -21.61
C THR A 100 19.96 -16.39 -21.12
N GLY A 101 19.12 -17.10 -21.86
CA GLY A 101 18.78 -18.50 -21.60
C GLY A 101 19.41 -19.45 -22.61
N THR A 102 19.37 -20.76 -22.32
CA THR A 102 19.87 -21.80 -23.25
C THR A 102 19.01 -21.92 -24.51
N ASN A 103 17.73 -21.53 -24.45
CA ASN A 103 16.74 -21.71 -25.51
C ASN A 103 16.27 -20.39 -26.14
N GLY A 104 16.82 -19.26 -25.71
CA GLY A 104 16.40 -17.92 -26.11
C GLY A 104 16.70 -16.90 -25.01
N ASP A 105 16.49 -15.63 -25.33
CA ASP A 105 16.71 -14.51 -24.41
C ASP A 105 15.37 -13.92 -23.96
N LEU A 106 15.32 -13.41 -22.74
CA LEU A 106 14.20 -12.65 -22.20
C LEU A 106 14.66 -11.23 -21.88
N THR A 107 13.99 -10.22 -22.41
CA THR A 107 14.22 -8.82 -22.04
C THR A 107 12.99 -8.28 -21.34
N ILE A 108 13.14 -7.48 -20.29
CA ILE A 108 12.03 -6.73 -19.68
C ILE A 108 12.36 -5.23 -19.66
N ASP A 109 11.41 -4.38 -20.00
CA ASP A 109 11.55 -2.92 -19.90
C ASP A 109 10.98 -2.36 -18.59
N ALA A 110 11.14 -1.05 -18.35
CA ALA A 110 10.69 -0.40 -17.12
C ALA A 110 9.16 -0.41 -16.93
N ASN A 111 8.41 -0.61 -18.02
CA ASN A 111 6.95 -0.73 -18.02
C ASN A 111 6.49 -2.19 -17.88
N GLY A 112 7.42 -3.12 -17.71
CA GLY A 112 7.14 -4.55 -17.58
C GLY A 112 6.86 -5.25 -18.90
N HIS A 113 7.10 -4.62 -20.05
CA HIS A 113 7.00 -5.31 -21.34
C HIS A 113 8.15 -6.30 -21.49
N TRP A 114 7.82 -7.53 -21.87
CA TRP A 114 8.81 -8.60 -22.06
C TRP A 114 8.58 -9.39 -23.34
#